data_AF-A0A4R2BJ24-F1
#
_entry.id   AF-A0A4R2BJ24-F1
#
_cell.length_a   1.000
_cell.length_b   1.000
_cell.length_c   1.000
_cell.angle_alpha   90.00
_cell.angle_beta   90.00
_cell.angle_gamma   90.00
#
_symmetry.space_group_name_H-M   'P 1'
#
loop_
_entity.id
_entity.type
_entity.pdbx_description
1 polymer ?
#
loop_
_entity_poly.entity_id
_entity_poly.type
_entity_poly.pdbx_seq_one_letter_code
_entity_poly.pdbx_strand_id
1 'polypeptide(L)'
;MARYTSDGLVLLLGQQEAWTPLPWRAVEEVPDVLRGRSWVPIGTTYSVDAVEGTLDAHLKMFMARATAAWVAVVLEQAGVVEIDRARPARVRLSPDW
;
A
#
# COMPACT_ATOMS: atom_id res chain seq x y z
N MET A 1 -6.31 2.92 -12.25
CA MET A 1 -7.13 4.10 -11.87
C MET A 1 -7.61 3.89 -10.44
N ALA A 2 -7.84 4.94 -9.66
CA ALA A 2 -8.42 4.82 -8.32
C ALA A 2 -9.74 5.60 -8.25
N ARG A 3 -10.72 5.08 -7.51
CA ARG A 3 -11.97 5.78 -7.16
C ARG A 3 -12.05 5.92 -5.64
N TYR A 4 -12.61 7.04 -5.18
CA TYR A 4 -12.83 7.31 -3.76
C TYR A 4 -14.33 7.25 -3.48
N THR A 5 -14.72 6.51 -2.44
CA THR A 5 -16.11 6.42 -1.99
C THR A 5 -16.20 6.85 -0.51
N SER A 6 -17.42 6.90 0.05
CA SER A 6 -17.59 7.10 1.49
C SER A 6 -16.91 6.01 2.32
N ASP A 7 -16.80 4.81 1.77
CA ASP A 7 -16.40 3.61 2.52
C ASP A 7 -14.92 3.27 2.34
N GLY A 8 -14.29 3.76 1.27
CA GLY A 8 -12.88 3.49 1.03
C GLY A 8 -12.31 3.93 -0.31
N LEU A 9 -11.09 3.47 -0.54
CA LEU A 9 -10.37 3.54 -1.80
C LEU A 9 -10.68 2.31 -2.65
N VAL A 10 -10.99 2.49 -3.92
CA VAL A 10 -11.15 1.38 -4.86
C VAL A 10 -10.05 1.47 -5.91
N LEU A 11 -9.20 0.45 -5.94
CA LEU A 11 -8.23 0.27 -7.02
C LEU A 11 -8.91 -0.45 -8.18
N LEU A 12 -8.77 0.11 -9.38
CA LEU A 12 -9.18 -0.49 -10.65
C LEU A 12 -7.94 -0.99 -11.37
N LEU A 13 -7.75 -2.31 -11.37
CA LEU A 13 -6.52 -2.96 -11.80
C LEU A 13 -6.67 -3.59 -13.20
N GLY A 14 -5.67 -3.38 -14.06
CA GLY A 14 -5.64 -3.91 -15.42
C GLY A 14 -6.68 -3.29 -16.35
N GLN A 15 -6.76 -3.80 -17.58
CA GLN A 15 -7.70 -3.30 -18.59
C GLN A 15 -9.17 -3.55 -18.23
N GLN A 16 -9.44 -4.60 -17.45
CA GLN A 16 -10.81 -4.95 -17.02
C GLN A 16 -11.28 -4.13 -15.81
N GLU A 17 -10.45 -3.19 -15.32
CA GLU A 17 -10.76 -2.41 -14.11
C GLU A 17 -11.15 -3.29 -12.92
N ALA A 18 -10.39 -4.36 -12.68
CA ALA A 18 -10.72 -5.34 -11.65
C ALA A 18 -10.90 -4.65 -10.29
N TRP A 19 -12.15 -4.68 -9.81
CA TRP A 19 -12.60 -3.94 -8.65
C TRP A 19 -11.96 -4.48 -7.37
N THR A 20 -11.19 -3.62 -6.71
CA THR A 20 -10.38 -3.98 -5.54
C THR A 20 -10.61 -2.93 -4.45
N PRO A 21 -11.64 -3.10 -3.60
CA PRO A 21 -11.97 -2.17 -2.55
C PRO A 21 -11.01 -2.33 -1.37
N LEU A 22 -10.56 -1.22 -0.83
CA LEU A 22 -9.75 -1.08 0.38
C LEU A 22 -10.49 -0.12 1.31
N PRO A 23 -10.86 -0.55 2.53
CA PRO A 23 -11.50 0.36 3.47
C PRO A 23 -10.54 1.50 3.83
N TRP A 24 -11.08 2.68 4.15
CA TRP A 24 -10.26 3.85 4.51
C TRP A 24 -9.22 3.52 5.58
N ARG A 25 -9.65 2.79 6.60
CA ARG A 25 -8.79 2.28 7.68
C ARG A 25 -7.51 1.59 7.18
N ALA A 26 -7.58 0.79 6.11
CA ALA A 26 -6.41 0.09 5.56
C ALA A 26 -5.35 1.07 5.05
N VAL A 27 -5.78 2.21 4.49
CA VAL A 27 -4.92 3.24 3.89
C VAL A 27 -4.47 4.25 4.95
N GLU A 28 -5.38 4.67 5.83
CA GLU A 28 -5.14 5.67 6.88
C GLU A 28 -4.22 5.18 8.00
N GLU A 29 -4.16 3.86 8.24
CA GLU A 29 -3.24 3.28 9.23
C GLU A 29 -1.80 3.12 8.67
N VAL A 30 -1.57 3.30 7.35
CA VAL A 30 -0.23 3.14 6.76
C VAL A 30 0.82 4.07 7.39
N PRO A 31 0.55 5.38 7.60
CA PRO A 31 1.47 6.25 8.33
C PRO A 31 1.89 5.71 9.70
N ASP A 32 0.96 5.14 10.45
CA ASP A 32 1.24 4.57 11.78
C ASP A 32 2.13 3.33 11.68
N VAL A 33 1.93 2.51 10.65
CA VAL A 33 2.79 1.36 10.35
C VAL A 33 4.21 1.79 10.00
N LEU A 34 4.38 2.91 9.30
CA LEU A 34 5.69 3.42 8.85
C LEU A 34 6.38 4.31 9.89
N ARG A 35 5.66 4.85 10.87
CA ARG A 35 6.19 5.82 11.83
C ARG A 35 7.37 5.23 12.62
N GLY A 36 8.45 6.00 12.71
CA GLY A 36 9.67 5.60 13.42
C GLY A 36 10.45 4.49 12.72
N ARG A 37 10.02 4.05 11.53
CA ARG A 37 10.74 3.08 10.70
C ARG A 37 11.50 3.81 9.59
N SER A 38 12.58 3.20 9.14
CA SER A 38 13.30 3.66 7.96
C SER A 38 12.59 3.14 6.69
N TRP A 39 13.32 2.52 5.78
CA TRP A 39 12.75 1.91 4.59
C TRP A 39 12.10 0.57 4.93
N VAL A 40 10.80 0.47 4.71
CA VAL A 40 9.98 -0.72 4.90
C VAL A 40 9.76 -1.39 3.54
N PRO A 41 9.96 -2.71 3.39
CA PRO A 41 9.64 -3.39 2.14
C PRO A 41 8.15 -3.26 1.81
N ILE A 42 7.84 -2.97 0.54
CA ILE A 42 6.44 -2.94 0.09
C ILE A 42 5.82 -4.33 0.24
N GLY A 43 6.58 -5.37 -0.10
CA GLY A 43 6.18 -6.78 -0.03
C GLY A 43 7.15 -7.67 -0.80
N THR A 44 6.90 -8.98 -0.81
CA THR A 44 7.66 -9.96 -1.62
C THR A 44 6.83 -10.43 -2.82
N THR A 45 7.52 -10.92 -3.86
CA THR A 45 6.92 -11.35 -5.13
C THR A 45 5.82 -12.40 -4.93
N TYR A 46 4.59 -12.05 -5.33
CA TYR A 46 3.45 -12.96 -5.61
C TYR A 46 3.17 -14.07 -4.58
N SER A 47 3.41 -13.84 -3.29
CA SER A 47 2.92 -14.74 -2.23
C SER A 47 1.61 -14.21 -1.65
N VAL A 48 0.68 -15.12 -1.33
CA VAL A 48 -0.50 -14.80 -0.51
C VAL A 48 -0.14 -14.69 0.97
N ASP A 49 1.01 -15.23 1.39
CA ASP A 49 1.47 -15.18 2.77
C ASP A 49 1.93 -13.77 3.13
N ALA A 50 1.48 -13.25 4.27
CA ALA A 50 1.98 -12.00 4.81
C ALA A 50 3.42 -12.19 5.30
N VAL A 51 4.36 -11.39 4.81
CA VAL A 51 5.72 -11.30 5.38
C VAL A 51 5.70 -10.20 6.42
N GLU A 52 5.84 -10.58 7.68
CA GLU A 52 5.83 -9.64 8.80
C GLU A 52 6.80 -8.47 8.58
N GLY A 53 6.37 -7.26 8.96
CA GLY A 53 7.18 -6.06 8.80
C GLY A 53 7.16 -5.45 7.40
N THR A 54 6.29 -5.89 6.50
CA THR A 54 6.08 -5.27 5.16
C THR A 54 4.76 -4.47 5.09
N LEU A 55 4.66 -3.54 4.14
CA LEU A 55 3.40 -2.85 3.84
C LEU A 55 2.31 -3.85 3.41
N ASP A 56 2.68 -4.87 2.65
CA ASP A 56 1.79 -5.93 2.20
C ASP A 56 1.21 -6.75 3.35
N ALA A 57 1.98 -7.01 4.42
CA ALA A 57 1.45 -7.66 5.61
C ALA A 57 0.33 -6.85 6.29
N HIS A 58 0.48 -5.52 6.36
CA HIS A 58 -0.58 -4.65 6.88
C HIS A 58 -1.84 -4.74 6.04
N LEU A 59 -1.70 -4.57 4.71
CA LEU A 59 -2.85 -4.58 3.79
C LEU A 59 -3.54 -5.94 3.72
N LYS A 60 -2.80 -7.04 3.92
CA LYS A 60 -3.35 -8.40 3.97
C LYS A 60 -4.29 -8.65 5.15
N MET A 61 -4.24 -7.84 6.20
CA MET A 61 -5.24 -7.88 7.28
C MET A 61 -6.64 -7.45 6.79
N PHE A 62 -6.69 -6.67 5.71
CA PHE A 62 -7.94 -6.16 5.12
C PHE A 62 -8.33 -6.89 3.84
N MET A 63 -7.34 -7.38 3.08
CA MET A 63 -7.57 -8.07 1.81
C MET A 63 -6.39 -8.97 1.42
N ALA A 64 -6.65 -10.27 1.24
CA ALA A 64 -5.65 -11.25 0.81
C ALA A 64 -5.29 -11.15 -0.69
N ARG A 65 -4.78 -9.99 -1.12
CA ARG A 65 -4.29 -9.74 -2.50
C ARG A 65 -3.01 -8.93 -2.47
N ALA A 66 -2.08 -9.24 -3.39
CA ALA A 66 -0.85 -8.47 -3.58
C ALA A 66 -1.17 -7.09 -4.18
N THR A 67 -1.52 -6.11 -3.35
CA THR A 67 -1.94 -4.77 -3.79
C THR A 67 -1.04 -3.65 -3.25
N ALA A 68 -0.08 -3.98 -2.38
CA ALA A 68 0.78 -3.03 -1.70
C ALA A 68 1.56 -2.10 -2.63
N ALA A 69 2.01 -2.59 -3.78
CA ALA A 69 2.71 -1.75 -4.76
C ALA A 69 1.80 -0.65 -5.35
N TRP A 70 0.54 -0.97 -5.65
CA TRP A 70 -0.43 0.02 -6.14
C TRP A 70 -0.82 1.01 -5.05
N VAL A 71 -1.02 0.54 -3.82
CA VAL A 71 -1.31 1.41 -2.67
C VAL A 71 -0.15 2.36 -2.39
N ALA A 72 1.10 1.86 -2.42
CA ALA A 72 2.29 2.67 -2.25
C ALA A 72 2.35 3.80 -3.29
N VAL A 73 2.06 3.51 -4.56
CA VAL A 73 2.03 4.54 -5.62
C VAL A 73 0.93 5.57 -5.36
N VAL A 74 -0.27 5.15 -4.94
CA VAL A 74 -1.34 6.11 -4.59
C VAL A 74 -0.91 7.03 -3.45
N LEU A 75 -0.27 6.49 -2.41
CA LEU A 75 0.21 7.26 -1.27
C LEU A 75 1.39 8.18 -1.62
N GLU A 76 2.28 7.75 -2.54
CA GLU A 76 3.37 8.60 -3.04
C GLU A 76 2.82 9.79 -3.82
N GLN A 77 1.81 9.57 -4.68
CA GLN A 77 1.14 10.66 -5.41
C GLN A 77 0.41 11.62 -4.46
N ALA A 78 -0.05 11.14 -3.30
CA ALA A 78 -0.65 11.96 -2.25
C ALA A 78 0.39 12.66 -1.34
N GLY A 79 1.69 12.42 -1.54
CA GLY A 79 2.77 13.01 -0.74
C GLY A 79 2.96 12.38 0.65
N VAL A 80 2.28 11.25 0.94
CA VAL A 80 2.32 10.58 2.25
C VAL A 80 3.60 9.75 2.42
N VAL A 81 4.07 9.11 1.35
CA VAL A 81 5.24 8.22 1.37
C VAL A 81 6.20 8.53 0.24
N GLU A 82 7.43 8.08 0.39
CA GLU A 82 8.40 7.99 -0.71
C GLU A 82 8.62 6.51 -1.09
N ILE A 83 8.89 6.24 -2.37
CA ILE A 83 9.19 4.88 -2.86
C ILE A 83 10.62 4.78 -3.38
N ASP A 84 11.42 3.89 -2.77
CA ASP A 84 12.61 3.33 -3.38
C ASP A 84 12.21 2.19 -4.32
N ARG A 85 12.36 2.42 -5.63
CA ARG A 85 12.01 1.47 -6.68
C ARG A 85 13.10 0.44 -6.98
N ALA A 86 14.26 0.50 -6.29
CA ALA A 86 15.26 -0.56 -6.38
C ALA A 86 14.65 -1.89 -5.91
N ARG A 87 15.13 -3.03 -6.42
CA ARG A 87 14.60 -4.35 -6.02
C ARG A 87 15.35 -4.88 -4.78
N PRO A 88 14.67 -5.31 -3.71
CA PRO A 88 13.21 -5.24 -3.51
C PRO A 88 12.73 -3.82 -3.20
N ALA A 89 11.55 -3.45 -3.72
CA ALA A 89 11.00 -2.10 -3.57
C ALA A 89 10.60 -1.81 -2.13
N ARG A 90 10.86 -0.57 -1.70
CA ARG A 90 10.67 -0.13 -0.31
C ARG A 90 9.92 1.19 -0.25
N VAL A 91 9.24 1.42 0.86
CA VAL A 91 8.52 2.66 1.18
C VAL A 91 9.01 3.21 2.50
N ARG A 92 8.94 4.52 2.66
CA ARG A 92 9.07 5.18 3.96
C ARG A 92 8.07 6.33 4.05
N LEU A 93 7.79 6.77 5.27
CA LEU A 93 6.99 7.98 5.47
C LEU A 93 7.72 9.18 4.84
N SER A 94 6.97 10.05 4.17
CA SER A 94 7.51 11.31 3.67
C SER A 94 8.00 12.17 4.86
N PRO A 95 9.09 12.93 4.73
CA PRO A 95 9.58 13.81 5.80
C PRO A 95 8.56 14.87 6.26
N ASP A 96 7.63 15.24 5.36
CA ASP A 96 6.65 16.30 5.58
C ASP A 96 5.29 15.78 6.09
N TRP A 97 5.21 14.50 6.49
CA TRP A 97 3.99 13.81 6.95
C TRP A 97 4.09 13.34 8.40
#